data_AF-A0A520I004-F1
#
_entry.id   AF-A0A520I004-F1
#
_cell.length_a   1.000
_cell.length_b   1.000
_cell.length_c   1.000
_cell.angle_alpha   90.00
_cell.angle_beta   90.00
_cell.angle_gamma   90.00
#
_symmetry.space_group_name_H-M   'P 1'
#
loop_
_entity.id
_entity.type
_entity.pdbx_description
1 polymer ?
#
loop_
_entity_poly.entity_id
_entity_poly.type
_entity_poly.pdbx_seq_one_letter_code
_entity_poly.pdbx_strand_id
1 'polypeptide(L)'
;MAVGIRPSVALARDAGLEIGRGIKVDDHMITSDPSILAVGECVEHDGNVYGLVAPLWDMCRALADGLTDSHSGYRGSVTSTKLKVAGLDVFSAGDFSGGAGAEDIVLRDASRGIYKRVVVKDDRIVGAVLYGDTTDGGWYFDLLKRAEDIAPIRDMLIFGQSFASGGGATDPKAAVAALSDDAEICGCNGVTKGKVVACIGAGNATLDAVRATCKASASCGSCTGLVETLLAVTLGDDYSGERAVKTVCKCTSFGHDDVRREIVAQGMRSIPEVMQKMSWSTPDGCSSCRPALNYYLLCALPGDYKDDQQSRYVNERVHANIQKDGTYSVVPRMWGGLPNPRELRAIADVVEKYDAPMVKVTGGQRLDIFGIKK
;
A
#
# COMPACT_ATOMS: atom_id res chain seq x y z
N MET A 1 -4.80 7.09 17.97
CA MET A 1 -3.96 6.11 18.69
C MET A 1 -3.51 5.06 17.69
N ALA A 2 -2.20 4.93 17.49
CA ALA A 2 -1.56 3.94 16.63
C ALA A 2 -0.54 3.17 17.47
N VAL A 3 -1.04 2.28 18.35
CA VAL A 3 -0.23 1.50 19.31
C VAL A 3 -0.17 0.01 18.95
N GLY A 4 -0.42 -0.31 17.68
CA GLY A 4 -0.56 -1.67 17.17
C GLY A 4 -1.99 -2.15 17.07
N ILE A 5 -2.15 -3.36 16.54
CA ILE A 5 -3.40 -4.09 16.36
C ILE A 5 -3.39 -5.38 17.19
N ARG A 6 -4.56 -5.99 17.38
CA ARG A 6 -4.69 -7.29 18.06
C ARG A 6 -5.57 -8.21 17.22
N PRO A 7 -5.28 -9.53 17.18
CA PRO A 7 -6.15 -10.52 16.57
C PRO A 7 -7.59 -10.44 17.08
N SER A 8 -8.56 -10.45 16.15
CA SER A 8 -9.98 -10.51 16.49
C SER A 8 -10.40 -11.96 16.69
N VAL A 9 -10.53 -12.38 17.94
CA VAL A 9 -10.72 -13.79 18.32
C VAL A 9 -12.06 -14.08 19.01
N ALA A 10 -12.94 -13.08 19.14
CA ALA A 10 -14.17 -13.19 19.94
C ALA A 10 -15.07 -14.35 19.47
N LEU A 11 -15.37 -14.41 18.16
CA LEU A 11 -16.21 -15.47 17.59
C LEU A 11 -15.61 -16.87 17.80
N ALA A 12 -14.31 -17.02 17.57
CA ALA A 12 -13.62 -18.30 17.73
C ALA A 12 -13.59 -18.74 19.19
N ARG A 13 -13.42 -17.80 20.12
CA ARG A 13 -13.49 -18.06 21.56
C ARG A 13 -14.89 -18.53 21.98
N ASP A 14 -15.93 -17.84 21.53
CA ASP A 14 -17.31 -18.20 21.85
C ASP A 14 -17.70 -19.56 21.25
N ALA A 15 -17.09 -19.94 20.13
CA ALA A 15 -17.24 -21.25 19.50
C ALA A 15 -16.39 -22.37 20.16
N GLY A 16 -15.59 -22.05 21.19
CA GLY A 16 -14.78 -23.04 21.91
C GLY A 16 -13.51 -23.48 21.17
N LEU A 17 -13.05 -22.73 20.17
CA LEU A 17 -11.80 -23.01 19.47
C LEU A 17 -10.58 -22.70 20.34
N GLU A 18 -9.45 -23.33 20.04
CA GLU A 18 -8.20 -23.07 20.74
C GLU A 18 -7.65 -21.68 20.38
N ILE A 19 -7.41 -20.85 21.40
CA ILE A 19 -6.95 -19.46 21.27
C ILE A 19 -5.63 -19.26 22.01
N GLY A 20 -4.67 -18.60 21.36
CA GLY A 20 -3.46 -18.03 21.97
C GLY A 20 -3.53 -16.50 22.01
N ARG A 21 -2.51 -15.85 21.46
CA ARG A 21 -2.57 -14.45 21.01
C ARG A 21 -3.52 -14.29 19.82
N GLY A 22 -3.63 -15.30 18.96
CA GLY A 22 -4.59 -15.41 17.85
C GLY A 22 -5.41 -16.71 17.88
N ILE A 23 -6.23 -16.95 16.86
CA ILE A 23 -6.90 -18.23 16.62
C ILE A 23 -5.81 -19.23 16.21
N LYS A 24 -5.60 -20.29 16.98
CA LYS A 24 -4.54 -21.26 16.65
C LYS A 24 -4.93 -22.09 15.45
N VAL A 25 -3.97 -22.29 14.55
CA VAL A 25 -4.13 -23.15 13.38
C VAL A 25 -2.92 -24.04 13.17
N ASP A 26 -3.14 -25.14 12.46
CA ASP A 26 -2.08 -25.99 11.92
C ASP A 26 -1.47 -25.44 10.62
N ASP A 27 -0.60 -26.21 9.98
CA ASP A 27 0.08 -25.83 8.73
C ASP A 27 -0.87 -25.67 7.53
N HIS A 28 -2.10 -26.15 7.61
CA HIS A 28 -3.12 -26.04 6.57
C HIS A 28 -4.21 -25.02 6.92
N MET A 29 -3.94 -24.18 7.91
CA MET A 29 -4.85 -23.14 8.40
C MET A 29 -6.14 -23.71 9.04
N ILE A 30 -6.10 -24.97 9.47
CA ILE A 30 -7.20 -25.66 10.16
C ILE A 30 -7.11 -25.36 11.65
N THR A 31 -8.24 -25.00 12.27
CA THR A 31 -8.31 -24.71 13.71
C THR A 31 -8.38 -26.00 14.54
N SER A 32 -8.60 -25.89 15.86
CA SER A 32 -8.86 -27.05 16.71
C SER A 32 -10.13 -27.83 16.34
N ASP A 33 -11.06 -27.23 15.58
CA ASP A 33 -12.15 -27.94 14.92
C ASP A 33 -11.78 -28.17 13.44
N PRO A 34 -11.69 -29.42 12.96
CA PRO A 34 -11.34 -29.74 11.57
C PRO A 34 -12.29 -29.16 10.52
N SER A 35 -13.52 -28.78 10.92
CA SER A 35 -14.53 -28.20 10.02
C SER A 35 -14.37 -26.68 9.87
N ILE A 36 -13.50 -26.06 10.67
CA ILE A 36 -13.33 -24.60 10.73
C ILE A 36 -11.88 -24.25 10.40
N LEU A 37 -11.72 -23.44 9.35
CA LEU A 37 -10.44 -22.86 8.96
C LEU A 37 -10.38 -21.39 9.35
N ALA A 38 -9.18 -20.88 9.63
CA ALA A 38 -8.93 -19.47 9.90
C ALA A 38 -7.72 -18.99 9.12
N VAL A 39 -7.82 -17.82 8.51
CA VAL A 39 -6.73 -17.18 7.75
C VAL A 39 -6.77 -15.69 8.02
N GLY A 40 -5.61 -15.03 8.08
CA GLY A 40 -5.57 -13.59 8.31
C GLY A 40 -4.71 -13.16 9.48
N GLU A 41 -4.83 -11.87 9.81
CA GLU A 41 -4.21 -11.27 11.00
C GLU A 41 -4.82 -11.79 12.32
N CYS A 42 -5.94 -12.52 12.25
CA CYS A 42 -6.56 -13.16 13.41
C CYS A 42 -5.88 -14.46 13.82
N VAL A 43 -5.02 -15.03 12.97
CA VAL A 43 -4.42 -16.35 13.13
C VAL A 43 -3.13 -16.32 13.94
N GLU A 44 -2.93 -17.35 14.74
CA GLU A 44 -1.65 -17.73 15.33
C GLU A 44 -1.19 -19.09 14.76
N HIS A 45 -0.03 -19.10 14.13
CA HIS A 45 0.60 -20.33 13.59
C HIS A 45 1.98 -20.51 14.24
N ASP A 46 2.20 -21.66 14.88
CA ASP A 46 3.42 -21.97 15.64
C ASP A 46 3.84 -20.83 16.59
N GLY A 47 2.86 -20.28 17.31
CA GLY A 47 3.06 -19.15 18.22
C GLY A 47 3.24 -17.79 17.54
N ASN A 48 3.34 -17.69 16.21
CA ASN A 48 3.55 -16.45 15.47
C ASN A 48 2.23 -15.80 15.02
N VAL A 49 2.20 -14.46 15.03
CA VAL A 49 1.05 -13.63 14.60
C VAL A 49 1.56 -12.54 13.67
N TYR A 50 0.93 -12.38 12.52
CA TYR A 50 1.37 -11.40 11.51
C TYR A 50 0.35 -10.28 11.34
N GLY A 51 0.84 -9.03 11.27
CA GLY A 51 0.05 -7.83 10.96
C GLY A 51 0.41 -7.23 9.61
N LEU A 52 0.67 -8.08 8.62
CA LEU A 52 1.15 -7.69 7.29
C LEU A 52 0.47 -8.52 6.21
N VAL A 53 0.23 -7.93 5.05
CA VAL A 53 -0.51 -8.57 3.96
C VAL A 53 0.29 -9.72 3.30
N ALA A 54 1.61 -9.64 3.22
CA ALA A 54 2.42 -10.66 2.54
C ALA A 54 2.32 -12.05 3.20
N PRO A 55 2.51 -12.21 4.52
CA PRO A 55 2.27 -13.49 5.21
C PRO A 55 0.88 -14.07 4.98
N LEU A 56 -0.14 -13.21 4.90
CA LEU A 56 -1.51 -13.62 4.66
C LEU A 56 -1.69 -14.28 3.29
N TRP A 57 -0.95 -13.85 2.26
CA TRP A 57 -0.96 -14.53 0.97
C TRP A 57 -0.37 -15.95 1.06
N ASP A 58 0.68 -16.13 1.84
CA ASP A 58 1.29 -17.45 2.05
C ASP A 58 0.31 -18.38 2.80
N MET A 59 -0.36 -17.87 3.83
CA MET A 59 -1.42 -18.58 4.54
C MET A 59 -2.58 -18.96 3.62
N CYS A 60 -3.06 -18.02 2.79
CA CYS A 60 -4.12 -18.30 1.82
C CYS A 60 -3.73 -19.40 0.83
N ARG A 61 -2.46 -19.44 0.40
CA ARG A 61 -1.96 -20.52 -0.47
C ARG A 61 -1.94 -21.86 0.25
N ALA A 62 -1.38 -21.91 1.46
CA ALA A 62 -1.35 -23.14 2.25
C ALA A 62 -2.77 -23.69 2.56
N LEU A 63 -3.72 -22.78 2.83
CA LEU A 63 -5.14 -23.11 3.00
C LEU A 63 -5.72 -23.69 1.70
N ALA A 64 -5.54 -22.99 0.57
CA ALA A 64 -6.06 -23.44 -0.72
C ALA A 64 -5.48 -24.80 -1.13
N ASP A 65 -4.18 -24.96 -0.97
CA ASP A 65 -3.43 -26.20 -1.20
C ASP A 65 -4.00 -27.36 -0.35
N GLY A 66 -4.30 -27.11 0.93
CA GLY A 66 -4.94 -28.10 1.81
C GLY A 66 -6.37 -28.46 1.38
N LEU A 67 -7.13 -27.52 0.82
CA LEU A 67 -8.48 -27.78 0.29
C LEU A 67 -8.47 -28.54 -1.05
N THR A 68 -7.34 -28.55 -1.76
CA THR A 68 -7.17 -29.21 -3.06
C THR A 68 -6.21 -30.41 -2.99
N ASP A 69 -6.06 -31.04 -1.82
CA ASP A 69 -5.18 -32.20 -1.55
C ASP A 69 -3.72 -32.02 -2.02
N SER A 70 -3.25 -30.78 -2.09
CA SER A 70 -1.91 -30.38 -2.55
C SER A 70 -1.09 -29.86 -1.37
N HIS A 71 -1.06 -30.61 -0.27
CA HIS A 71 -0.54 -30.23 1.06
C HIS A 71 0.92 -29.71 1.08
N SER A 72 1.13 -28.44 0.73
CA SER A 72 2.44 -27.76 0.82
C SER A 72 2.81 -27.41 2.27
N GLY A 73 1.80 -27.02 3.07
CA GLY A 73 1.93 -26.64 4.47
C GLY A 73 2.59 -25.28 4.67
N TYR A 74 2.03 -24.49 5.58
CA TYR A 74 2.62 -23.22 6.01
C TYR A 74 3.74 -23.45 7.03
N ARG A 75 4.82 -22.67 6.95
CA ARG A 75 6.01 -22.79 7.81
C ARG A 75 6.41 -21.46 8.45
N GLY A 76 5.50 -20.49 8.46
CA GLY A 76 5.80 -19.11 8.80
C GLY A 76 6.33 -18.31 7.59
N SER A 77 6.34 -16.98 7.74
CA SER A 77 6.78 -16.05 6.70
C SER A 77 7.86 -15.13 7.25
N VAL A 78 8.93 -14.94 6.49
CA VAL A 78 9.86 -13.85 6.74
C VAL A 78 9.21 -12.54 6.30
N THR A 79 9.21 -11.54 7.16
CA THR A 79 8.57 -10.25 6.89
C THR A 79 9.56 -9.22 6.38
N SER A 80 9.11 -8.39 5.44
CA SER A 80 9.71 -7.10 5.13
C SER A 80 8.65 -6.00 5.25
N THR A 81 9.09 -4.80 5.61
CA THR A 81 8.23 -3.62 5.74
C THR A 81 8.88 -2.44 5.07
N LYS A 82 8.09 -1.71 4.28
CA LYS A 82 8.49 -0.43 3.68
C LYS A 82 7.53 0.66 4.15
N LEU A 83 8.07 1.66 4.84
CA LEU A 83 7.28 2.82 5.27
C LEU A 83 7.13 3.79 4.10
N LYS A 84 5.92 4.35 3.96
CA LYS A 84 5.57 5.32 2.91
C LYS A 84 5.05 6.61 3.54
N VAL A 85 5.94 7.30 4.25
CA VAL A 85 5.67 8.65 4.77
C VAL A 85 6.36 9.64 3.83
N ALA A 86 5.70 10.74 3.51
CA ALA A 86 6.23 11.73 2.59
C ALA A 86 7.63 12.19 3.03
N GLY A 87 8.62 12.02 2.15
CA GLY A 87 10.01 12.43 2.36
C GLY A 87 10.85 11.47 3.21
N LEU A 88 10.33 10.30 3.62
CA LEU A 88 11.07 9.31 4.41
C LEU A 88 10.90 7.91 3.81
N ASP A 89 11.93 7.46 3.11
CA ASP A 89 12.05 6.09 2.64
C ASP A 89 12.72 5.23 3.70
N VAL A 90 11.99 4.26 4.24
CA VAL A 90 12.50 3.31 5.23
C VAL A 90 12.12 1.89 4.82
N PHE A 91 13.09 0.99 4.91
CA PHE A 91 12.90 -0.43 4.67
C PHE A 91 13.51 -1.25 5.82
N SER A 92 12.84 -2.32 6.21
CA SER A 92 13.41 -3.31 7.12
C SER A 92 12.94 -4.72 6.77
N ALA A 93 13.79 -5.72 7.01
CA ALA A 93 13.48 -7.13 6.78
C ALA A 93 14.17 -8.03 7.80
N GLY A 94 13.54 -9.16 8.11
CA GLY A 94 14.08 -10.21 8.98
C GLY A 94 14.40 -9.77 10.41
N ASP A 95 15.37 -10.45 11.03
CA ASP A 95 15.90 -10.11 12.35
C ASP A 95 17.07 -9.14 12.22
N PHE A 96 16.72 -7.85 12.26
CA PHE A 96 17.69 -6.75 12.26
C PHE A 96 18.11 -6.30 13.67
N SER A 97 17.67 -7.00 14.72
CA SER A 97 18.08 -6.69 16.09
C SER A 97 19.54 -7.08 16.35
N GLY A 98 20.05 -8.08 15.63
CA GLY A 98 21.38 -8.64 15.79
C GLY A 98 21.44 -9.65 16.95
N GLY A 99 22.65 -10.02 17.38
CA GLY A 99 22.82 -10.96 18.47
C GLY A 99 24.20 -11.62 18.49
N ALA A 100 24.38 -12.58 19.39
CA ALA A 100 25.63 -13.34 19.46
C ALA A 100 25.90 -14.08 18.14
N GLY A 101 27.09 -13.86 17.58
CA GLY A 101 27.52 -14.44 16.30
C GLY A 101 26.96 -13.72 15.06
N ALA A 102 26.21 -12.63 15.22
CA ALA A 102 25.81 -11.77 14.11
C ALA A 102 26.84 -10.65 13.90
N GLU A 103 27.03 -10.26 12.64
CA GLU A 103 27.96 -9.23 12.20
C GLU A 103 27.19 -8.13 11.46
N ASP A 104 27.64 -6.89 11.64
CA ASP A 104 27.01 -5.71 11.03
C ASP A 104 27.85 -5.18 9.87
N ILE A 105 27.24 -5.07 8.70
CA ILE A 105 27.80 -4.31 7.58
C ILE A 105 27.01 -3.01 7.44
N VAL A 106 27.69 -1.87 7.65
CA VAL A 106 27.04 -0.55 7.76
C VAL A 106 27.62 0.45 6.78
N LEU A 107 26.74 1.14 6.05
CA LEU A 107 27.04 2.34 5.28
C LEU A 107 26.22 3.51 5.82
N ARG A 108 26.88 4.62 6.09
CA ARG A 108 26.24 5.85 6.59
C ARG A 108 26.78 7.06 5.84
N ASP A 109 25.89 7.79 5.18
CA ASP A 109 26.15 9.12 4.62
C ASP A 109 25.16 10.10 5.24
N ALA A 110 25.61 10.79 6.28
CA ALA A 110 24.75 11.69 7.04
C ALA A 110 24.30 12.91 6.23
N SER A 111 25.13 13.40 5.30
CA SER A 111 24.82 14.59 4.51
C SER A 111 23.74 14.34 3.47
N ARG A 112 23.73 13.12 2.91
CA ARG A 112 22.71 12.64 1.97
C ARG A 112 21.52 11.99 2.68
N GLY A 113 21.58 11.84 4.00
CA GLY A 113 20.55 11.17 4.80
C GLY A 113 20.41 9.68 4.47
N ILE A 114 21.50 9.00 4.11
CA ILE A 114 21.51 7.58 3.77
C ILE A 114 22.07 6.77 4.94
N TYR A 115 21.37 5.70 5.31
CA TYR A 115 21.86 4.69 6.24
C TYR A 115 21.42 3.31 5.75
N LYS A 116 22.38 2.41 5.58
CA LYS A 116 22.15 0.99 5.25
C LYS A 116 22.85 0.14 6.31
N ARG A 117 22.13 -0.80 6.91
CA ARG A 117 22.67 -1.82 7.81
C ARG A 117 22.18 -3.17 7.35
N VAL A 118 23.12 -4.08 7.09
CA VAL A 118 22.83 -5.49 6.78
C VAL A 118 23.44 -6.33 7.90
N VAL A 119 22.60 -7.15 8.52
CA VAL A 119 22.97 -8.06 9.60
C VAL A 119 23.22 -9.43 8.99
N VAL A 120 24.43 -9.96 9.21
CA VAL A 120 24.92 -11.21 8.64
C VAL A 120 25.21 -12.20 9.76
N LYS A 121 24.94 -13.48 9.52
CA LYS A 121 25.35 -14.57 10.41
C LYS A 121 25.68 -15.79 9.56
N ASP A 122 26.84 -16.40 9.81
CA ASP A 122 27.33 -17.56 9.04
C ASP A 122 27.29 -17.33 7.52
N ASP A 123 27.78 -16.16 7.08
CA ASP A 123 27.76 -15.69 5.69
C ASP A 123 26.37 -15.68 5.02
N ARG A 124 25.32 -15.45 5.81
CA ARG A 124 23.95 -15.26 5.32
C ARG A 124 23.33 -14.01 5.91
N ILE A 125 22.52 -13.31 5.11
CA ILE A 125 21.75 -12.17 5.62
C ILE A 125 20.64 -12.70 6.54
N VAL A 126 20.56 -12.16 7.75
CA VAL A 126 19.49 -12.45 8.71
C VAL A 126 18.56 -11.26 8.94
N GLY A 127 19.01 -10.05 8.60
CA GLY A 127 18.19 -8.85 8.64
C GLY A 127 18.79 -7.68 7.89
N ALA A 128 17.96 -6.69 7.57
CA ALA A 128 18.40 -5.46 6.92
C ALA A 128 17.55 -4.27 7.39
N VAL A 129 18.17 -3.10 7.48
CA VAL A 129 17.52 -1.80 7.74
C VAL A 129 18.12 -0.75 6.81
N LEU A 130 17.28 -0.09 6.02
CA LEU A 130 17.66 0.96 5.10
C LEU A 130 16.84 2.23 5.37
N TYR A 131 17.50 3.38 5.27
CA TYR A 131 16.92 4.70 5.42
C TYR A 131 17.48 5.63 4.34
N GLY A 132 16.61 6.44 3.74
CA GLY A 132 16.94 7.33 2.62
C GLY A 132 17.02 6.57 1.31
N ASP A 133 18.10 5.83 1.07
CA ASP A 133 18.21 4.96 -0.10
C ASP A 133 17.77 3.52 0.25
N THR A 134 16.57 3.16 -0.21
CA THR A 134 15.95 1.84 0.03
C THR A 134 15.89 0.96 -1.22
N THR A 135 16.62 1.33 -2.27
CA THR A 135 16.55 0.70 -3.60
C THR A 135 16.85 -0.80 -3.54
N ASP A 136 17.90 -1.18 -2.80
CA ASP A 136 18.37 -2.56 -2.67
C ASP A 136 17.58 -3.41 -1.66
N GLY A 137 16.57 -2.84 -1.00
CA GLY A 137 15.84 -3.55 0.07
C GLY A 137 15.21 -4.86 -0.38
N GLY A 138 14.63 -4.88 -1.58
CA GLY A 138 14.08 -6.10 -2.18
C GLY A 138 15.13 -7.18 -2.40
N TRP A 139 16.31 -6.80 -2.91
CA TRP A 139 17.40 -7.74 -3.14
C TRP A 139 17.96 -8.33 -1.84
N TYR A 140 18.15 -7.53 -0.80
CA TYR A 140 18.55 -8.05 0.52
C TYR A 140 17.52 -9.02 1.10
N PHE A 141 16.23 -8.74 0.89
CA PHE A 141 15.15 -9.62 1.33
C PHE A 141 15.13 -10.94 0.56
N ASP A 142 15.39 -10.90 -0.75
CA ASP A 142 15.49 -12.11 -1.58
C ASP A 142 16.67 -13.01 -1.14
N LEU A 143 17.86 -12.42 -0.91
CA LEU A 143 19.04 -13.13 -0.37
C LEU A 143 18.74 -13.77 1.00
N LEU A 144 18.06 -13.01 1.87
CA LEU A 144 17.64 -13.47 3.19
C LEU A 144 16.68 -14.66 3.08
N LYS A 145 15.61 -14.54 2.27
CA LYS A 145 14.62 -15.61 2.08
C LYS A 145 15.24 -16.91 1.56
N ARG A 146 16.28 -16.79 0.73
CA ARG A 146 17.01 -17.94 0.16
C ARG A 146 18.07 -18.53 1.06
N ALA A 147 18.42 -17.84 2.15
CA ALA A 147 19.58 -18.17 2.97
C ALA A 147 20.85 -18.34 2.11
N GLU A 148 21.00 -17.46 1.11
CA GLU A 148 22.09 -17.53 0.12
C GLU A 148 23.43 -17.20 0.80
N ASP A 149 24.47 -17.96 0.43
CA ASP A 149 25.83 -17.70 0.88
C ASP A 149 26.36 -16.43 0.21
N ILE A 150 26.60 -15.39 1.02
CA ILE A 150 27.06 -14.09 0.55
C ILE A 150 28.57 -13.94 0.55
N ALA A 151 29.35 -14.94 1.00
CA ALA A 151 30.81 -14.85 1.04
C ALA A 151 31.44 -14.35 -0.28
N PRO A 152 30.96 -14.76 -1.48
CA PRO A 152 31.52 -14.28 -2.75
C PRO A 152 31.28 -12.79 -3.04
N ILE A 153 30.24 -12.20 -2.44
CA ILE A 153 29.80 -10.82 -2.71
C ILE A 153 29.90 -9.91 -1.48
N ARG A 154 30.37 -10.43 -0.35
CA ARG A 154 30.30 -9.79 0.97
C ARG A 154 30.93 -8.40 1.00
N ASP A 155 32.08 -8.25 0.37
CA ASP A 155 32.83 -6.98 0.33
C ASP A 155 32.08 -5.85 -0.41
N MET A 156 31.26 -6.22 -1.39
CA MET A 156 30.51 -5.28 -2.22
C MET A 156 29.02 -5.19 -1.85
N LEU A 157 28.55 -6.07 -0.98
CA LEU A 157 27.15 -6.24 -0.61
C LEU A 157 26.48 -4.92 -0.19
N ILE A 158 27.17 -4.10 0.58
CA ILE A 158 26.62 -2.86 1.15
C ILE A 158 26.38 -1.77 0.11
N PHE A 159 27.05 -1.86 -1.04
CA PHE A 159 26.89 -0.91 -2.15
C PHE A 159 25.71 -1.25 -3.06
N GLY A 160 25.10 -2.43 -2.86
CA GLY A 160 23.90 -2.86 -3.58
C GLY A 160 24.18 -3.89 -4.68
N GLN A 161 23.10 -4.39 -5.30
CA GLN A 161 23.14 -5.56 -6.19
C GLN A 161 24.09 -5.32 -7.38
N SER A 162 24.03 -4.15 -8.01
CA SER A 162 24.86 -3.83 -9.18
C SER A 162 26.35 -3.98 -8.90
N PHE A 163 26.82 -3.50 -7.75
CA PHE A 163 28.23 -3.59 -7.37
C PHE A 163 28.63 -5.00 -6.96
N ALA A 164 27.76 -5.71 -6.24
CA ALA A 164 27.96 -7.09 -5.82
C ALA A 164 28.05 -8.08 -6.99
N SER A 165 27.31 -7.84 -8.08
CA SER A 165 27.32 -8.70 -9.28
C SER A 165 28.45 -8.39 -10.28
N GLY A 166 29.50 -7.68 -9.87
CA GLY A 166 30.70 -7.46 -10.69
C GLY A 166 30.56 -6.39 -11.78
N GLY A 167 29.54 -5.52 -11.71
CA GLY A 167 29.27 -4.51 -12.73
C GLY A 167 28.94 -3.14 -12.12
N GLY A 168 29.95 -2.27 -12.01
CA GLY A 168 29.71 -0.85 -11.84
C GLY A 168 28.76 -0.36 -12.94
N ALA A 169 27.57 0.12 -12.54
CA ALA A 169 26.47 0.55 -13.39
C ALA A 169 26.00 -0.49 -14.43
N THR A 170 25.30 -1.53 -13.99
CA THR A 170 24.39 -2.27 -14.87
C THR A 170 23.20 -1.39 -15.25
N ASP A 171 22.79 -1.44 -16.53
CA ASP A 171 21.54 -0.83 -17.01
C ASP A 171 20.39 -1.23 -16.05
N PRO A 172 19.63 -0.27 -15.47
CA PRO A 172 18.50 -0.57 -14.60
C PRO A 172 17.52 -1.58 -15.20
N LYS A 173 17.36 -1.60 -16.52
CA LYS A 173 16.54 -2.61 -17.22
C LYS A 173 17.17 -4.00 -17.15
N ALA A 174 18.49 -4.10 -17.32
CA ALA A 174 19.23 -5.35 -17.23
C ALA A 174 19.20 -5.94 -15.80
N ALA A 175 19.26 -5.10 -14.76
CA ALA A 175 19.14 -5.56 -13.38
C ALA A 175 17.77 -6.20 -13.10
N VAL A 176 16.67 -5.57 -13.55
CA VAL A 176 15.32 -6.13 -13.41
C VAL A 176 15.14 -7.38 -14.29
N ALA A 177 15.73 -7.38 -15.49
CA ALA A 177 15.74 -8.55 -16.37
C ALA A 177 16.48 -9.74 -15.75
N ALA A 178 17.53 -9.49 -14.95
CA ALA A 178 18.32 -10.53 -14.30
C ALA A 178 17.66 -11.13 -13.04
N LEU A 179 16.59 -10.54 -12.51
CA LEU A 179 15.84 -11.14 -11.40
C LEU A 179 15.32 -12.52 -11.80
N SER A 180 15.30 -13.47 -10.86
CA SER A 180 14.65 -14.78 -11.08
C SER A 180 13.14 -14.65 -11.22
N ASP A 181 12.47 -15.61 -11.86
CA ASP A 181 11.01 -15.60 -12.01
C ASP A 181 10.24 -15.66 -10.66
N ASP A 182 10.85 -16.21 -9.62
CA ASP A 182 10.27 -16.25 -8.27
C ASP A 182 10.49 -14.97 -7.46
N ALA A 183 11.27 -14.01 -7.98
CA ALA A 183 11.56 -12.76 -7.28
C ALA A 183 10.27 -11.97 -7.04
N GLU A 184 10.08 -11.46 -5.82
CA GLU A 184 8.87 -10.73 -5.47
C GLU A 184 8.90 -9.32 -6.06
N ILE A 185 7.96 -9.02 -6.96
CA ILE A 185 7.82 -7.69 -7.56
C ILE A 185 6.81 -6.85 -6.77
N CYS A 186 5.68 -7.44 -6.39
CA CYS A 186 4.62 -6.75 -5.64
C CYS A 186 4.32 -7.43 -4.31
N GLY A 187 4.97 -7.00 -3.23
CA GLY A 187 4.76 -7.59 -1.90
C GLY A 187 3.34 -7.42 -1.34
N CYS A 188 2.62 -6.34 -1.67
CA CYS A 188 1.23 -6.18 -1.21
C CYS A 188 0.27 -7.23 -1.79
N ASN A 189 0.54 -7.72 -3.00
CA ASN A 189 -0.33 -8.68 -3.69
C ASN A 189 0.36 -10.04 -3.90
N GLY A 190 1.55 -10.24 -3.33
CA GLY A 190 2.34 -11.47 -3.46
C GLY A 190 2.60 -11.87 -4.92
N VAL A 191 2.91 -10.90 -5.79
CA VAL A 191 3.12 -11.12 -7.23
C VAL A 191 4.61 -11.18 -7.55
N THR A 192 5.05 -12.28 -8.15
CA THR A 192 6.44 -12.51 -8.56
C THR A 192 6.71 -12.01 -9.98
N LYS A 193 7.99 -11.92 -10.37
CA LYS A 193 8.41 -11.56 -11.73
C LYS A 193 7.76 -12.46 -12.77
N GLY A 194 7.81 -13.78 -12.58
CA GLY A 194 7.24 -14.76 -13.49
C GLY A 194 5.75 -14.55 -13.71
N LYS A 195 4.99 -14.19 -12.66
CA LYS A 195 3.56 -13.84 -12.80
C LYS A 195 3.33 -12.56 -13.59
N VAL A 196 4.18 -11.55 -13.42
CA VAL A 196 4.11 -10.32 -14.22
C VAL A 196 4.44 -10.60 -15.68
N VAL A 197 5.52 -11.32 -15.96
CA VAL A 197 5.94 -11.70 -17.33
C VAL A 197 4.87 -12.57 -18.01
N ALA A 198 4.32 -13.56 -17.32
CA ALA A 198 3.21 -14.37 -17.84
C ALA A 198 1.96 -13.54 -18.14
N CYS A 199 1.63 -12.57 -17.27
CA CYS A 199 0.53 -11.64 -17.50
C CYS A 199 0.77 -10.80 -18.77
N ILE A 200 1.99 -10.30 -18.97
CA ILE A 200 2.37 -9.54 -20.17
C ILE A 200 2.28 -10.44 -21.41
N GLY A 201 2.81 -11.68 -21.34
CA GLY A 201 2.75 -12.68 -22.41
C GLY A 201 1.32 -13.08 -22.80
N ALA A 202 0.34 -12.93 -21.90
CA ALA A 202 -1.08 -13.09 -22.18
C ALA A 202 -1.72 -11.86 -22.88
N GLY A 203 -0.93 -10.89 -23.34
CA GLY A 203 -1.40 -9.72 -24.09
C GLY A 203 -1.68 -8.47 -23.24
N ASN A 204 -1.35 -8.48 -21.94
CA ASN A 204 -1.54 -7.31 -21.06
C ASN A 204 -0.39 -6.31 -21.23
N ALA A 205 -0.34 -5.61 -22.37
CA ALA A 205 0.78 -4.75 -22.76
C ALA A 205 0.82 -3.35 -22.11
N THR A 206 0.01 -3.09 -21.08
CA THR A 206 -0.03 -1.79 -20.38
C THR A 206 -0.01 -1.97 -18.87
N LEU A 207 0.48 -0.97 -18.15
CA LEU A 207 0.50 -0.97 -16.69
C LEU A 207 -0.91 -1.15 -16.10
N ASP A 208 -1.92 -0.51 -16.68
CA ASP A 208 -3.31 -0.67 -16.24
C ASP A 208 -3.86 -2.07 -16.49
N ALA A 209 -3.49 -2.71 -17.60
CA ALA A 209 -3.86 -4.10 -17.87
C ALA A 209 -3.20 -5.06 -16.87
N VAL A 210 -1.90 -4.87 -16.58
CA VAL A 210 -1.19 -5.65 -15.56
C VAL A 210 -1.83 -5.48 -14.17
N ARG A 211 -2.18 -4.24 -13.79
CA ARG A 211 -2.90 -3.93 -12.54
C ARG A 211 -4.27 -4.61 -12.48
N ALA A 212 -5.00 -4.63 -13.58
CA ALA A 212 -6.32 -5.24 -13.64
C ALA A 212 -6.25 -6.78 -13.49
N THR A 213 -5.27 -7.40 -14.15
CA THR A 213 -5.17 -8.85 -14.31
C THR A 213 -4.40 -9.51 -13.17
N CYS A 214 -3.09 -9.29 -13.05
CA CYS A 214 -2.27 -9.94 -12.02
C CYS A 214 -2.14 -9.15 -10.71
N LYS A 215 -2.76 -7.96 -10.64
CA LYS A 215 -2.77 -7.05 -9.48
C LYS A 215 -1.42 -6.44 -9.10
N ALA A 216 -0.34 -6.69 -9.83
CA ALA A 216 0.91 -5.96 -9.58
C ALA A 216 0.68 -4.44 -9.73
N SER A 217 1.26 -3.63 -8.82
CA SER A 217 1.06 -2.16 -8.75
C SER A 217 -0.36 -1.68 -8.36
N ALA A 218 -1.35 -2.57 -8.21
CA ALA A 218 -2.76 -2.17 -8.03
C ALA A 218 -3.14 -1.68 -6.62
N SER A 219 -2.33 -1.97 -5.59
CA SER A 219 -2.67 -1.65 -4.19
C SER A 219 -1.93 -0.41 -3.69
N CYS A 220 -0.60 -0.51 -3.54
CA CYS A 220 0.20 0.53 -2.89
C CYS A 220 1.13 1.28 -3.84
N GLY A 221 1.21 0.86 -5.11
CA GLY A 221 1.97 1.51 -6.19
C GLY A 221 3.50 1.50 -6.10
N SER A 222 4.15 0.96 -5.05
CA SER A 222 5.62 1.07 -4.93
C SER A 222 6.40 0.28 -5.97
N CYS A 223 5.82 -0.80 -6.50
CA CYS A 223 6.45 -1.62 -7.52
C CYS A 223 6.16 -1.12 -8.95
N THR A 224 5.57 0.07 -9.12
CA THR A 224 5.17 0.58 -10.44
C THR A 224 6.34 0.64 -11.41
N GLY A 225 7.46 1.27 -11.01
CA GLY A 225 8.65 1.36 -11.85
C GLY A 225 9.26 0.00 -12.22
N LEU A 226 9.19 -0.99 -11.32
CA LEU A 226 9.62 -2.36 -11.61
C LEU A 226 8.71 -3.02 -12.66
N VAL A 227 7.38 -2.85 -12.54
CA VAL A 227 6.42 -3.38 -13.50
C VAL A 227 6.57 -2.71 -14.87
N GLU A 228 6.81 -1.40 -14.92
CA GLU A 228 7.10 -0.66 -16.16
C GLU A 228 8.40 -1.13 -16.80
N THR A 229 9.43 -1.36 -15.99
CA THR A 229 10.69 -1.93 -16.48
C THR A 229 10.48 -3.32 -17.05
N LEU A 230 9.68 -4.18 -16.38
CA LEU A 230 9.32 -5.50 -16.91
C LEU A 230 8.49 -5.43 -18.20
N LEU A 231 7.56 -4.48 -18.32
CA LEU A 231 6.85 -4.22 -19.56
C LEU A 231 7.82 -3.83 -20.69
N ALA A 232 8.73 -2.89 -20.42
CA ALA A 232 9.74 -2.47 -21.40
C ALA A 232 10.69 -3.59 -21.80
N VAL A 233 11.13 -4.43 -20.85
CA VAL A 233 12.03 -5.56 -21.12
C VAL A 233 11.31 -6.68 -21.87
N THR A 234 10.07 -6.98 -21.51
CA THR A 234 9.33 -8.13 -22.07
C THR A 234 8.77 -7.83 -23.46
N LEU A 235 8.31 -6.60 -23.70
CA LEU A 235 7.72 -6.19 -24.98
C LEU A 235 8.74 -5.54 -25.94
N GLY A 236 9.91 -5.11 -25.44
CA GLY A 236 10.94 -4.48 -26.28
C GLY A 236 10.41 -3.24 -27.00
N ASP A 237 10.62 -3.19 -28.31
CA ASP A 237 10.20 -2.08 -29.18
C ASP A 237 8.66 -1.96 -29.29
N ASP A 238 7.91 -3.02 -29.00
CA ASP A 238 6.44 -2.99 -28.96
C ASP A 238 5.92 -2.28 -27.70
N TYR A 239 6.79 -2.00 -26.73
CA TYR A 239 6.42 -1.17 -25.59
C TYR A 239 6.36 0.30 -26.00
N SER A 240 5.15 0.77 -26.26
CA SER A 240 4.87 2.20 -26.55
C SER A 240 5.14 3.17 -25.38
N GLY A 241 5.71 2.70 -24.26
CA GLY A 241 5.92 3.48 -23.04
C GLY A 241 4.64 3.66 -22.23
N GLU A 242 4.75 4.21 -21.01
CA GLU A 242 3.58 4.91 -20.44
C GLU A 242 3.16 6.00 -21.44
N ARG A 243 1.87 6.37 -21.46
CA ARG A 243 1.53 7.72 -21.93
C ARG A 243 2.48 8.65 -21.17
N ALA A 244 3.42 9.29 -21.88
CA ALA A 244 4.48 10.11 -21.27
C ALA A 244 3.95 11.17 -20.30
N VAL A 245 2.64 11.44 -20.36
CA VAL A 245 1.89 12.23 -19.41
C VAL A 245 0.91 11.35 -18.64
N LYS A 246 1.13 11.22 -17.32
CA LYS A 246 0.13 10.69 -16.39
C LYS A 246 -1.10 11.59 -16.39
N THR A 247 -2.13 11.16 -17.10
CA THR A 247 -3.37 11.92 -17.28
C THR A 247 -4.13 12.07 -15.96
N VAL A 248 -4.91 13.16 -15.81
CA VAL A 248 -5.72 13.39 -14.60
C VAL A 248 -6.63 12.19 -14.29
N CYS A 249 -7.25 11.63 -15.31
CA CYS A 249 -8.03 10.39 -15.26
C CYS A 249 -8.31 9.91 -16.69
N LYS A 250 -9.09 8.83 -16.85
CA LYS A 250 -9.48 8.27 -18.15
C LYS A 250 -10.33 9.19 -19.03
N CYS A 251 -10.87 10.27 -18.46
CA CYS A 251 -11.71 11.24 -19.18
C CYS A 251 -10.90 12.23 -20.05
N THR A 252 -9.56 12.21 -19.99
CA THR A 252 -8.71 13.18 -20.66
C THR A 252 -7.37 12.58 -21.08
N SER A 253 -6.73 13.19 -22.08
CA SER A 253 -5.34 12.91 -22.47
C SER A 253 -4.33 13.82 -21.77
N PHE A 254 -4.79 14.80 -20.98
CA PHE A 254 -3.94 15.83 -20.37
C PHE A 254 -3.54 15.48 -18.93
N GLY A 255 -2.31 15.85 -18.57
CA GLY A 255 -1.80 15.73 -17.21
C GLY A 255 -2.29 16.84 -16.29
N HIS A 256 -2.02 16.69 -15.00
CA HIS A 256 -2.37 17.70 -14.00
C HIS A 256 -1.74 19.08 -14.29
N ASP A 257 -0.50 19.10 -14.77
CA ASP A 257 0.22 20.35 -15.07
C ASP A 257 -0.30 21.04 -16.32
N ASP A 258 -0.61 20.27 -17.36
CA ASP A 258 -1.15 20.81 -18.60
C ASP A 258 -2.50 21.49 -18.35
N VAL A 259 -3.39 20.83 -17.62
CA VAL A 259 -4.71 21.38 -17.31
C VAL A 259 -4.59 22.67 -16.50
N ARG A 260 -3.73 22.70 -15.48
CA ARG A 260 -3.52 23.93 -14.69
C ARG A 260 -2.95 25.08 -15.52
N ARG A 261 -1.99 24.79 -16.40
CA ARG A 261 -1.38 25.77 -17.30
C ARG A 261 -2.41 26.34 -18.28
N GLU A 262 -3.19 25.47 -18.93
CA GLU A 262 -4.18 25.88 -19.92
C GLU A 262 -5.34 26.68 -19.30
N ILE A 263 -5.75 26.33 -18.08
CA ILE A 263 -6.79 27.10 -17.35
C ILE A 263 -6.39 28.58 -17.26
N VAL A 264 -5.14 28.85 -16.89
CA VAL A 264 -4.62 30.21 -16.76
C VAL A 264 -4.38 30.83 -18.15
N ALA A 265 -3.72 30.11 -19.05
CA ALA A 265 -3.34 30.62 -20.38
C ALA A 265 -4.56 31.01 -21.23
N GLN A 266 -5.66 30.25 -21.13
CA GLN A 266 -6.88 30.49 -21.91
C GLN A 266 -7.98 31.20 -21.12
N GLY A 267 -7.68 31.65 -19.88
CA GLY A 267 -8.60 32.38 -19.02
C GLY A 267 -9.90 31.63 -18.74
N MET A 268 -9.83 30.30 -18.54
CA MET A 268 -11.01 29.45 -18.34
C MET A 268 -11.61 29.66 -16.95
N ARG A 269 -12.93 29.86 -16.86
CA ARG A 269 -13.62 30.27 -15.63
C ARG A 269 -14.64 29.27 -15.10
N SER A 270 -14.85 28.13 -15.77
CA SER A 270 -15.80 27.11 -15.30
C SER A 270 -15.38 25.69 -15.67
N ILE A 271 -15.83 24.70 -14.91
CA ILE A 271 -15.57 23.28 -15.19
C ILE A 271 -16.05 22.88 -16.59
N PRO A 272 -17.28 23.22 -17.04
CA PRO A 272 -17.74 22.91 -18.40
C PRO A 272 -16.86 23.53 -19.48
N GLU A 273 -16.38 24.77 -19.27
CA GLU A 273 -15.48 25.43 -20.21
C GLU A 273 -14.14 24.70 -20.32
N VAL A 274 -13.55 24.28 -19.19
CA VAL A 274 -12.32 23.49 -19.19
C VAL A 274 -12.52 22.17 -19.90
N MET A 275 -13.60 21.45 -19.60
CA MET A 275 -13.92 20.20 -20.24
C MET A 275 -14.13 20.35 -21.75
N GLN A 276 -14.81 21.42 -22.19
CA GLN A 276 -15.05 21.68 -23.60
C GLN A 276 -13.78 22.06 -24.35
N LYS A 277 -13.01 23.05 -23.85
CA LYS A 277 -11.78 23.54 -24.50
C LYS A 277 -10.67 22.48 -24.53
N MET A 278 -10.62 21.62 -23.51
CA MET A 278 -9.64 20.54 -23.42
C MET A 278 -10.21 19.18 -23.87
N SER A 279 -11.34 19.15 -24.58
CA SER A 279 -11.91 17.96 -25.22
C SER A 279 -12.05 16.75 -24.28
N TRP A 280 -12.62 16.97 -23.10
CA TRP A 280 -12.92 15.89 -22.16
C TRP A 280 -13.87 14.88 -22.80
N SER A 281 -13.56 13.59 -22.66
CA SER A 281 -14.34 12.53 -23.31
C SER A 281 -15.66 12.23 -22.60
N THR A 282 -15.82 12.65 -21.34
CA THR A 282 -17.05 12.49 -20.57
C THR A 282 -17.68 13.86 -20.29
N PRO A 283 -18.93 14.12 -20.72
CA PRO A 283 -19.56 15.45 -20.60
C PRO A 283 -19.62 16.00 -19.18
N ASP A 284 -19.89 15.15 -18.17
CA ASP A 284 -20.01 15.55 -16.76
C ASP A 284 -18.76 15.27 -15.92
N GLY A 285 -17.71 14.72 -16.53
CA GLY A 285 -16.55 14.21 -15.81
C GLY A 285 -16.85 12.96 -14.96
N CYS A 286 -15.85 12.54 -14.19
CA CYS A 286 -15.93 11.44 -13.24
C CYS A 286 -15.57 11.89 -11.81
N SER A 287 -15.64 10.97 -10.85
CA SER A 287 -15.29 11.20 -9.44
C SER A 287 -13.83 11.59 -9.20
N SER A 288 -12.96 11.43 -10.21
CA SER A 288 -11.56 11.88 -10.14
C SER A 288 -11.37 13.29 -10.70
N CYS A 289 -11.89 13.58 -11.90
CA CYS A 289 -11.62 14.88 -12.52
C CYS A 289 -12.52 16.01 -12.03
N ARG A 290 -13.78 15.76 -11.62
CA ARG A 290 -14.64 16.86 -11.13
C ARG A 290 -14.04 17.57 -9.91
N PRO A 291 -13.65 16.87 -8.83
CA PRO A 291 -12.99 17.53 -7.69
C PRO A 291 -11.69 18.23 -8.08
N ALA A 292 -10.90 17.61 -8.97
CA ALA A 292 -9.63 18.15 -9.43
C ALA A 292 -9.80 19.47 -10.20
N LEU A 293 -10.73 19.50 -11.17
CA LEU A 293 -11.01 20.70 -11.97
C LEU A 293 -11.58 21.82 -11.10
N ASN A 294 -12.47 21.50 -10.16
CA ASN A 294 -12.99 22.46 -9.19
C ASN A 294 -11.85 23.08 -8.38
N TYR A 295 -10.93 22.26 -7.88
CA TYR A 295 -9.76 22.72 -7.14
C TYR A 295 -8.82 23.59 -8.00
N TYR A 296 -8.54 23.21 -9.25
CA TYR A 296 -7.67 24.02 -10.11
C TYR A 296 -8.24 25.40 -10.40
N LEU A 297 -9.55 25.49 -10.64
CA LEU A 297 -10.22 26.77 -10.87
C LEU A 297 -10.22 27.64 -9.61
N LEU A 298 -10.42 27.05 -8.42
CA LEU A 298 -10.26 27.76 -7.15
C LEU A 298 -8.86 28.32 -6.95
N CYS A 299 -7.82 27.57 -7.32
CA CYS A 299 -6.44 28.02 -7.23
C CYS A 299 -6.09 29.08 -8.28
N ALA A 300 -6.60 28.94 -9.51
CA ALA A 300 -6.28 29.85 -10.62
C ALA A 300 -7.03 31.19 -10.52
N LEU A 301 -8.22 31.19 -9.91
CA LEU A 301 -9.13 32.32 -9.86
C LEU A 301 -9.64 32.57 -8.42
N PRO A 302 -8.75 32.86 -7.47
CA PRO A 302 -9.15 33.06 -6.07
C PRO A 302 -10.09 34.27 -5.95
N GLY A 303 -11.27 34.06 -5.36
CA GLY A 303 -12.31 35.09 -5.19
C GLY A 303 -13.25 35.25 -6.39
N ASP A 304 -12.79 34.91 -7.59
CA ASP A 304 -13.56 35.01 -8.84
C ASP A 304 -14.34 33.72 -9.16
N TYR A 305 -13.71 32.55 -8.98
CA TYR A 305 -14.36 31.28 -9.27
C TYR A 305 -15.28 30.85 -8.12
N LYS A 306 -16.53 30.54 -8.45
CA LYS A 306 -17.51 30.02 -7.51
C LYS A 306 -17.33 28.51 -7.38
N ASP A 307 -16.93 28.08 -6.19
CA ASP A 307 -16.81 26.68 -5.80
C ASP A 307 -18.04 25.84 -6.18
N ASP A 308 -17.84 24.80 -6.99
CA ASP A 308 -18.90 23.86 -7.36
C ASP A 308 -19.08 22.81 -6.26
N GLN A 309 -20.06 23.02 -5.39
CA GLN A 309 -20.40 22.07 -4.33
C GLN A 309 -20.65 20.65 -4.86
N GLN A 310 -21.19 20.46 -6.06
CA GLN A 310 -21.46 19.11 -6.56
C GLN A 310 -20.18 18.33 -6.88
N SER A 311 -19.10 19.05 -7.18
CA SER A 311 -17.79 18.47 -7.47
C SER A 311 -16.99 18.12 -6.21
N ARG A 312 -17.42 18.57 -5.02
CA ARG A 312 -16.83 18.15 -3.76
C ARG A 312 -17.27 16.73 -3.37
N TYR A 313 -16.41 16.02 -2.64
CA TYR A 313 -16.79 14.76 -2.05
C TYR A 313 -17.98 14.93 -1.09
N VAL A 314 -18.80 13.88 -0.95
CA VAL A 314 -20.03 13.95 -0.14
C VAL A 314 -19.76 14.43 1.29
N ASN A 315 -18.65 14.00 1.88
CA ASN A 315 -18.23 14.39 3.22
C ASN A 315 -17.87 15.87 3.35
N GLU A 316 -17.41 16.51 2.29
CA GLU A 316 -17.18 17.95 2.27
C GLU A 316 -18.46 18.75 2.02
N ARG A 317 -19.41 18.18 1.26
CA ARG A 317 -20.70 18.83 0.93
C ARG A 317 -21.62 18.93 2.14
N VAL A 318 -21.70 17.86 2.92
CA VAL A 318 -22.63 17.77 4.06
C VAL A 318 -21.91 17.75 5.42
N HIS A 319 -20.58 17.85 5.43
CA HIS A 319 -19.76 17.76 6.64
C HIS A 319 -20.02 16.49 7.47
N ALA A 320 -20.35 15.39 6.79
CA ALA A 320 -20.74 14.12 7.39
C ALA A 320 -20.37 12.94 6.47
N ASN A 321 -20.04 11.79 7.03
CA ASN A 321 -19.68 10.59 6.26
C ASN A 321 -20.91 9.71 6.06
N ILE A 322 -21.21 9.35 4.81
CA ILE A 322 -22.29 8.41 4.52
C ILE A 322 -21.91 6.99 4.97
N GLN A 323 -22.84 6.31 5.63
CA GLN A 323 -22.71 4.95 6.11
C GLN A 323 -23.34 3.95 5.12
N LYS A 324 -23.03 2.66 5.27
CA LYS A 324 -23.54 1.60 4.38
C LYS A 324 -25.07 1.49 4.39
N ASP A 325 -25.70 1.85 5.50
CA ASP A 325 -27.15 1.85 5.68
C ASP A 325 -27.83 3.14 5.17
N GLY A 326 -27.07 4.05 4.54
CA GLY A 326 -27.57 5.32 4.01
C GLY A 326 -27.71 6.43 5.06
N THR A 327 -27.44 6.16 6.34
CA THR A 327 -27.35 7.19 7.38
C THR A 327 -26.03 7.94 7.31
N TYR A 328 -25.89 9.00 8.10
CA TYR A 328 -24.69 9.81 8.18
C TYR A 328 -24.02 9.65 9.55
N SER A 329 -22.69 9.71 9.55
CA SER A 329 -21.91 9.94 10.76
C SER A 329 -21.32 11.35 10.77
N VAL A 330 -21.38 12.01 11.92
CA VAL A 330 -20.90 13.38 12.12
C VAL A 330 -19.82 13.37 13.18
N VAL A 331 -18.68 13.98 12.87
CA VAL A 331 -17.56 14.16 13.79
C VAL A 331 -17.49 15.64 14.17
N PRO A 332 -18.00 16.05 15.34
CA PRO A 332 -17.91 17.44 15.79
C PRO A 332 -16.45 17.89 15.84
N ARG A 333 -16.23 19.17 15.49
CA ARG A 333 -14.90 19.76 15.59
C ARG A 333 -14.55 19.96 17.06
N MET A 334 -13.41 19.43 17.49
CA MET A 334 -12.85 19.61 18.83
C MET A 334 -11.47 20.26 18.69
N TRP A 335 -11.37 21.57 18.96
CA TRP A 335 -10.13 22.32 18.75
C TRP A 335 -9.03 21.81 19.67
N GLY A 336 -7.92 21.36 19.08
CA GLY A 336 -6.81 20.74 19.81
C GLY A 336 -7.16 19.47 20.58
N GLY A 337 -8.35 18.88 20.36
CA GLY A 337 -8.84 17.76 21.16
C GLY A 337 -9.18 18.13 22.62
N LEU A 338 -9.33 19.42 22.93
CA LEU A 338 -9.56 19.93 24.29
C LEU A 338 -10.97 20.53 24.43
N PRO A 339 -12.03 19.70 24.44
CA PRO A 339 -13.38 20.23 24.64
C PRO A 339 -13.55 20.71 26.10
N ASN A 340 -14.30 21.79 26.29
CA ASN A 340 -14.73 22.20 27.62
C ASN A 340 -16.07 21.52 28.00
N PRO A 341 -16.49 21.57 29.29
CA PRO A 341 -17.74 20.93 29.72
C PRO A 341 -19.01 21.39 28.99
N ARG A 342 -19.06 22.63 28.49
CA ARG A 342 -20.21 23.13 27.72
C ARG A 342 -20.24 22.53 26.32
N GLU A 343 -19.09 22.36 25.68
CA GLU A 343 -18.98 21.73 24.36
C GLU A 343 -19.32 20.25 24.42
N LEU A 344 -18.87 19.53 25.46
CA LEU A 344 -19.27 18.14 25.67
C LEU A 344 -20.78 18.00 25.90
N ARG A 345 -21.38 18.91 26.67
CA ARG A 345 -22.84 18.94 26.87
C ARG A 345 -23.57 19.23 25.56
N ALA A 346 -23.10 20.19 24.77
CA ALA A 346 -23.69 20.48 23.46
C ALA A 346 -23.64 19.25 22.51
N ILE A 347 -22.56 18.47 22.57
CA ILE A 347 -22.47 17.21 21.82
C ILE A 347 -23.51 16.20 22.34
N ALA A 348 -23.64 16.02 23.66
CA ALA A 348 -24.66 15.14 24.25
C ALA A 348 -26.09 15.58 23.89
N ASP A 349 -26.39 16.88 23.99
CA ASP A 349 -27.68 17.46 23.64
C ASP A 349 -28.03 17.19 22.16
N VAL A 350 -27.03 17.25 21.26
CA VAL A 350 -27.21 16.91 19.83
C VAL A 350 -27.48 15.41 19.66
N VAL A 351 -26.75 14.55 20.36
CA VAL A 351 -26.95 13.09 20.31
C VAL A 351 -28.38 12.73 20.72
N GLU A 352 -28.87 13.31 21.82
CA GLU A 352 -30.25 13.11 22.30
C GLU A 352 -31.28 13.72 21.35
N LYS A 353 -31.07 14.96 20.88
CA LYS A 353 -31.99 15.66 19.98
C LYS A 353 -32.28 14.89 18.69
N TYR A 354 -31.27 14.21 18.14
CA TYR A 354 -31.40 13.47 16.89
C TYR A 354 -31.58 11.96 17.10
N ASP A 355 -31.82 11.52 18.34
CA ASP A 355 -31.98 10.11 18.72
C ASP A 355 -30.86 9.24 18.11
N ALA A 356 -29.63 9.72 18.22
CA ALA A 356 -28.50 9.08 17.57
C ALA A 356 -28.18 7.75 18.27
N PRO A 357 -28.30 6.60 17.60
CA PRO A 357 -28.23 5.29 18.23
C PRO A 357 -26.84 4.94 18.79
N MET A 358 -25.80 5.65 18.36
CA MET A 358 -24.42 5.34 18.74
C MET A 358 -23.52 6.57 18.68
N VAL A 359 -22.71 6.73 19.72
CA VAL A 359 -21.55 7.63 19.75
C VAL A 359 -20.31 6.78 20.01
N LYS A 360 -19.27 6.95 19.20
CA LYS A 360 -17.99 6.26 19.39
C LYS A 360 -16.83 7.23 19.48
N VAL A 361 -15.80 6.84 20.21
CA VAL A 361 -14.49 7.51 20.14
C VAL A 361 -13.72 6.91 18.97
N THR A 362 -13.36 7.76 18.01
CA THR A 362 -12.60 7.34 16.82
C THR A 362 -11.14 7.09 17.15
N GLY A 363 -10.43 6.39 16.26
CA GLY A 363 -8.97 6.24 16.34
C GLY A 363 -8.23 7.60 16.36
N GLY A 364 -8.83 8.67 15.86
CA GLY A 364 -8.31 10.03 15.97
C GLY A 364 -8.63 10.74 17.29
N GLN A 365 -9.12 10.03 18.31
CA GLN A 365 -9.53 10.58 19.62
C GLN A 365 -10.61 11.68 19.51
N ARG A 366 -11.51 11.54 18.54
CA ARG A 366 -12.69 12.42 18.36
C ARG A 366 -13.97 11.65 18.60
N LEU A 367 -15.02 12.33 19.04
CA LEU A 367 -16.37 11.78 19.10
C LEU A 367 -16.99 11.73 17.70
N ASP A 368 -17.60 10.60 17.35
CA ASP A 368 -18.26 10.36 16.06
C ASP A 368 -19.66 9.80 16.34
N ILE A 369 -20.66 10.51 15.84
CA ILE A 369 -22.09 10.30 16.11
C ILE A 369 -22.69 9.62 14.89
N PHE A 370 -23.25 8.41 15.04
CA PHE A 370 -23.76 7.59 13.95
C PHE A 370 -25.28 7.60 13.88
N GLY A 371 -25.82 7.18 12.73
CA GLY A 371 -27.24 6.93 12.54
C GLY A 371 -28.08 8.17 12.25
N ILE A 372 -27.45 9.30 11.93
CA ILE A 372 -28.15 10.55 11.65
C ILE A 372 -28.81 10.48 10.27
N LYS A 373 -30.13 10.72 10.21
CA LYS A 373 -30.86 10.88 8.95
C LYS A 373 -30.81 12.35 8.50
N LYS A 374 -30.73 12.55 7.18
CA LYS A 374 -30.61 13.89 6.57
C LYS A 374 -31.90 14.69 6.63
#